data_AF-A0A484KRY1-F1
#
_entry.id   AF-A0A484KRY1-F1
#
_cell.length_a   1.000
_cell.length_b   1.000
_cell.length_c   1.000
_cell.angle_alpha   90.00
_cell.angle_beta   90.00
_cell.angle_gamma   90.00
#
_symmetry.space_group_name_H-M   'P 1'
#
loop_
_entity.id
_entity.type
_entity.pdbx_description
1 polymer ?
#
loop_
_entity_poly.entity_id
_entity_poly.type
_entity_poly.pdbx_seq_one_letter_code
_entity_poly.pdbx_strand_id
1 'polypeptide(L)'
;MKIPPVGRNLPSYPRREKWAKLDKFLLNRDWADSGLDCRADLMDLTIESDHCPMVLSLFGTSPSGSKPFKFFNMWTHRDDFGEIVRRVWEGPLKALNSKVFGHISIKATKAKDEYKSLMKLLVDDPSNPSLIDMNSKKTEATFLIDAKRSFLQKKAMCDFLVDSDKGTLYFHTHVKYKTSKAIPFWSEVMDYLQ
;
A
#
# COMPACT_ATOMS: atom_id res chain seq x y z
N MET A 1 3.15 -9.87 15.23
CA MET A 1 3.98 -9.42 14.09
C MET A 1 3.43 -10.05 12.81
N LYS A 2 2.74 -9.29 11.95
CA LYS A 2 2.38 -9.76 10.59
C LYS A 2 2.50 -8.60 9.61
N ILE A 3 3.35 -8.83 8.61
CA ILE A 3 3.72 -7.96 7.50
C ILE A 3 2.48 -7.72 6.62
N PRO A 4 2.18 -6.49 6.16
CA PRO A 4 1.08 -6.27 5.23
C PRO A 4 1.47 -6.79 3.83
N PRO A 5 0.60 -7.53 3.13
CA PRO A 5 0.85 -7.92 1.76
C PRO A 5 0.66 -6.71 0.84
N VAL A 6 1.67 -6.48 0.01
CA VAL A 6 1.62 -5.59 -1.15
C VAL A 6 0.52 -6.09 -2.10
N GLY A 7 -0.48 -5.24 -2.38
CA GLY A 7 -1.49 -5.54 -3.41
C GLY A 7 -2.73 -4.65 -3.38
N ARG A 8 -2.70 -3.60 -4.22
CA ARG A 8 -3.84 -2.83 -4.78
C ARG A 8 -4.86 -2.21 -3.81
N ASN A 9 -4.72 -0.89 -3.61
CA ASN A 9 -5.77 -0.03 -3.06
C ASN A 9 -6.95 0.09 -4.06
N LEU A 10 -8.17 -0.15 -3.59
CA LEU A 10 -9.43 0.31 -4.19
C LEU A 10 -10.11 1.32 -3.23
N PRO A 11 -10.97 2.24 -3.72
CA PRO A 11 -11.24 3.52 -3.09
C PRO A 11 -12.01 3.40 -1.76
N SER A 12 -11.73 4.33 -0.86
CA SER A 12 -12.20 4.39 0.53
C SER A 12 -13.68 4.78 0.68
N TYR A 13 -14.43 3.96 1.43
CA TYR A 13 -15.63 4.32 2.20
C TYR A 13 -15.48 3.77 3.65
N PRO A 14 -16.25 4.26 4.65
CA PRO A 14 -15.80 4.43 6.03
C PRO A 14 -15.46 3.09 6.67
N ARG A 15 -14.19 2.97 7.06
CA ARG A 15 -13.55 1.71 7.37
C ARG A 15 -13.78 1.37 8.84
N ARG A 16 -14.75 0.51 9.17
CA ARG A 16 -14.49 -0.46 10.25
C ARG A 16 -13.20 -1.19 9.85
N GLU A 17 -12.19 -1.13 10.70
CA GLU A 17 -10.86 -1.65 10.41
C GLU A 17 -10.94 -3.17 10.21
N LYS A 18 -10.69 -3.65 8.98
CA LYS A 18 -10.68 -5.09 8.70
C LYS A 18 -9.39 -5.69 9.31
N TRP A 19 -9.51 -6.36 10.46
CA TRP A 19 -8.35 -6.88 11.21
C TRP A 19 -7.76 -8.18 10.65
N ALA A 20 -8.57 -8.99 9.95
CA ALA A 20 -8.13 -10.24 9.35
C ALA A 20 -9.01 -10.64 8.15
N LYS A 21 -8.46 -11.43 7.22
CA LYS A 21 -9.21 -12.08 6.13
C LYS A 21 -9.51 -13.53 6.52
N LEU A 22 -10.67 -13.75 7.15
CA LEU A 22 -11.10 -15.07 7.62
C LEU A 22 -11.94 -15.81 6.57
N ASP A 23 -12.72 -15.07 5.78
CA ASP A 23 -13.56 -15.64 4.74
C ASP A 23 -12.72 -16.08 3.52
N LYS A 24 -12.95 -17.30 3.03
CA LYS A 24 -12.21 -17.92 1.93
C LYS A 24 -13.14 -18.74 1.04
N PHE A 25 -12.97 -18.62 -0.27
CA PHE A 25 -13.45 -19.64 -1.20
C PHE A 25 -12.39 -20.73 -1.35
N LEU A 26 -12.83 -21.99 -1.25
CA LEU A 26 -12.00 -23.15 -1.52
C LEU A 26 -12.41 -23.72 -2.88
N LEU A 27 -11.43 -23.92 -3.75
CA LEU A 27 -11.63 -24.48 -5.07
C LEU A 27 -10.96 -25.86 -5.09
N ASN A 28 -11.63 -26.84 -5.68
CA ASN A 28 -11.06 -28.17 -5.88
C ASN A 28 -10.15 -28.19 -7.13
N ARG A 29 -9.45 -29.30 -7.34
CA ARG A 29 -8.56 -29.46 -8.51
C ARG A 29 -9.33 -29.38 -9.82
N ASP A 30 -10.48 -30.04 -9.91
CA ASP A 30 -11.31 -30.05 -11.12
C ASP A 30 -11.69 -28.62 -11.56
N TRP A 31 -11.93 -27.73 -10.60
CA TRP A 31 -12.17 -26.32 -10.86
C TRP A 31 -10.94 -25.58 -11.39
N ALA A 32 -9.77 -25.83 -10.81
CA ALA A 32 -8.52 -25.24 -11.29
C ALA A 32 -8.22 -25.65 -12.75
N ASP A 33 -8.62 -26.87 -13.12
CA ASP A 33 -8.42 -27.44 -14.44
C ASP A 33 -9.52 -27.02 -15.44
N SER A 34 -10.64 -26.46 -14.97
CA SER A 34 -11.77 -26.01 -15.81
C SER A 34 -11.46 -24.82 -16.73
N GLY A 35 -10.35 -24.11 -16.47
CA GLY A 35 -9.97 -22.91 -17.23
C GLY A 35 -10.88 -21.71 -17.02
N LEU A 36 -11.85 -21.79 -16.11
CA LEU A 36 -12.73 -20.68 -15.73
C LEU A 36 -11.93 -19.64 -14.94
N ASP A 37 -12.06 -18.37 -15.34
CA ASP A 37 -11.53 -17.28 -14.52
C ASP A 37 -12.55 -16.94 -13.42
N CYS A 38 -12.06 -16.54 -12.27
CA CYS A 38 -12.92 -16.23 -11.13
C CYS A 38 -12.40 -15.02 -10.36
N ARG A 39 -13.34 -14.21 -9.88
CA ARG A 39 -13.07 -13.05 -9.05
C ARG A 39 -13.89 -13.13 -7.80
N ALA A 40 -13.23 -12.97 -6.66
CA ALA A 40 -13.89 -12.87 -5.37
C ALA A 40 -13.92 -11.41 -4.92
N ASP A 41 -15.11 -10.82 -4.89
CA ASP A 41 -15.33 -9.47 -4.39
C ASP A 41 -15.88 -9.53 -2.96
N LEU A 42 -15.35 -8.68 -2.09
CA LEU A 42 -15.86 -8.50 -0.72
C LEU A 42 -16.89 -7.38 -0.75
N MET A 43 -18.09 -7.64 -0.23
CA MET A 43 -19.14 -6.63 -0.14
C MET A 43 -18.92 -5.68 1.04
N ASP A 44 -19.67 -4.59 1.08
CA ASP A 44 -19.62 -3.68 2.22
C ASP A 44 -20.15 -4.35 3.49
N LEU A 45 -19.57 -3.96 4.63
CA LEU A 45 -19.98 -4.48 5.95
C LEU A 45 -21.38 -3.96 6.26
N THR A 46 -22.29 -4.86 6.64
CA THR A 46 -23.59 -4.49 7.19
C THR A 46 -23.45 -4.15 8.68
N ILE A 47 -24.36 -3.34 9.23
CA ILE A 47 -24.32 -2.93 10.65
C ILE A 47 -24.44 -4.16 11.59
N GLU A 48 -25.11 -5.21 11.10
CA GLU A 48 -25.56 -6.38 11.84
C GLU A 48 -24.60 -7.57 11.82
N SER A 49 -23.48 -7.47 11.09
CA SER A 49 -22.48 -8.54 11.00
C SER A 49 -21.06 -7.99 11.09
N ASP A 50 -20.21 -8.69 11.83
CA ASP A 50 -18.75 -8.49 11.82
C ASP A 50 -18.05 -9.24 10.68
N HIS A 51 -18.79 -10.10 9.98
CA HIS A 51 -18.37 -10.76 8.74
C HIS A 51 -18.72 -9.94 7.50
N CYS A 52 -17.83 -9.99 6.51
CA CYS A 52 -17.96 -9.30 5.24
C CYS A 52 -18.39 -10.32 4.17
N PRO A 53 -19.62 -10.24 3.62
CA PRO A 53 -20.08 -11.18 2.60
C PRO A 53 -19.13 -11.19 1.41
N MET A 54 -18.85 -12.38 0.86
CA MET A 54 -17.99 -12.54 -0.31
C MET A 54 -18.82 -13.06 -1.48
N VAL A 55 -18.66 -12.44 -2.65
CA VAL A 55 -19.31 -12.84 -3.90
C VAL A 55 -18.25 -13.38 -4.84
N LEU A 56 -18.44 -14.62 -5.32
CA LEU A 56 -17.61 -15.23 -6.34
C LEU A 56 -18.27 -15.03 -7.70
N SER A 57 -17.65 -14.26 -8.57
CA SER A 57 -18.04 -14.08 -9.97
C SER A 57 -17.21 -14.99 -10.87
N LEU A 58 -17.89 -15.71 -11.76
CA LEU A 58 -17.29 -16.63 -12.72
C LEU A 58 -17.32 -16.00 -14.10
N PHE A 59 -16.19 -16.03 -14.78
CA PHE A 59 -16.07 -15.53 -16.14
C PHE A 59 -15.66 -16.68 -17.06
N GLY A 60 -16.08 -16.60 -18.32
CA GLY A 60 -15.57 -17.47 -19.37
C GLY A 60 -14.05 -17.31 -19.52
N THR A 61 -13.44 -18.18 -20.33
CA THR A 61 -12.00 -18.16 -20.62
C THR A 61 -11.57 -16.78 -21.10
N SER A 62 -10.94 -16.02 -20.21
CA SER A 62 -10.36 -14.72 -20.51
C SER A 62 -8.91 -14.94 -20.97
N PRO A 63 -8.38 -14.18 -21.95
CA PRO A 63 -6.95 -14.21 -22.21
C PRO A 63 -6.23 -13.81 -20.91
N SER A 64 -5.52 -14.78 -20.32
CA SER A 64 -4.98 -14.66 -18.97
C SER A 64 -4.13 -13.39 -18.89
N GLY A 65 -4.54 -12.44 -18.05
CA GLY A 65 -3.68 -11.31 -17.72
C GLY A 65 -2.33 -11.80 -17.21
N SER A 66 -1.28 -10.99 -17.36
CA SER A 66 0.06 -11.34 -16.88
C SER A 66 0.00 -11.75 -15.41
N LYS A 67 0.43 -12.99 -15.11
CA LYS A 67 0.48 -13.50 -13.73
C LYS A 67 1.33 -12.56 -12.88
N PRO A 68 0.89 -12.22 -11.65
CA PRO A 68 1.67 -11.33 -10.79
C PRO A 68 3.05 -11.93 -10.51
N PHE A 69 4.06 -11.07 -10.54
CA PHE A 69 5.43 -11.43 -10.20
C PHE A 69 5.50 -11.89 -8.74
N LYS A 70 6.03 -13.10 -8.52
CA LYS A 70 6.32 -13.62 -7.19
C LYS A 70 7.80 -13.43 -6.90
N PHE A 71 8.11 -12.63 -5.89
CA PHE A 71 9.47 -12.54 -5.38
C PHE A 71 9.76 -13.70 -4.45
N PHE A 72 10.81 -14.47 -4.73
CA PHE A 72 11.23 -15.58 -3.88
C PHE A 72 12.41 -15.16 -3.02
N ASN A 73 12.30 -15.32 -1.70
CA ASN A 73 13.34 -14.92 -0.75
C ASN A 73 14.70 -15.59 -1.05
N MET A 74 14.73 -16.81 -1.61
CA MET A 74 15.98 -17.48 -1.97
C MET A 74 16.84 -16.68 -2.96
N TRP A 75 16.25 -15.77 -3.75
CA TRP A 75 16.99 -14.92 -4.68
C TRP A 75 17.95 -13.96 -3.97
N THR A 76 17.70 -13.62 -2.71
CA THR A 76 18.58 -12.76 -1.91
C THR A 76 19.84 -13.48 -1.44
N HIS A 77 19.92 -14.81 -1.55
CA HIS A 77 21.08 -15.61 -1.14
C HIS A 77 22.13 -15.76 -2.25
N ARG A 78 21.87 -15.23 -3.46
CA ARG A 78 22.87 -15.23 -4.52
C ARG A 78 23.90 -14.14 -4.25
N ASP A 79 25.17 -14.45 -4.51
CA ASP A 79 26.28 -13.51 -4.31
C ASP A 79 26.15 -12.24 -5.19
N ASP A 80 25.54 -12.36 -6.36
CA ASP A 80 25.33 -11.26 -7.32
C ASP A 80 24.05 -10.44 -7.08
N PHE A 81 23.22 -10.81 -6.10
CA PHE A 81 21.93 -10.16 -5.85
C PHE A 81 22.09 -8.65 -5.61
N GLY A 82 23.07 -8.27 -4.76
CA GLY A 82 23.32 -6.87 -4.42
C GLY A 82 23.71 -6.03 -5.63
N GLU A 83 24.56 -6.57 -6.51
CA GLU A 83 24.99 -5.88 -7.73
C GLU A 83 23.82 -5.71 -8.71
N ILE A 84 23.02 -6.76 -8.91
CA ILE A 84 21.84 -6.73 -9.79
C ILE A 84 20.86 -5.66 -9.31
N VAL A 85 20.53 -5.65 -8.01
CA VAL A 85 19.62 -4.67 -7.42
C VAL A 85 20.18 -3.27 -7.60
N ARG A 86 21.46 -3.03 -7.28
CA ARG A 86 22.09 -1.71 -7.44
C ARG A 86 22.01 -1.20 -8.88
N ARG A 87 22.37 -2.04 -9.86
CA ARG A 87 22.32 -1.70 -11.29
C ARG A 87 20.91 -1.30 -11.75
N VAL A 88 19.89 -2.06 -11.33
CA VAL A 88 18.49 -1.76 -11.68
C VAL A 88 17.99 -0.51 -10.95
N TRP A 89 18.40 -0.34 -9.69
CA TRP A 89 18.02 0.78 -8.85
C TRP A 89 18.58 2.10 -9.38
N GLU A 90 19.85 2.12 -9.79
CA GLU A 90 20.54 3.32 -10.29
C GLU A 90 20.10 3.74 -11.69
N GLY A 91 19.53 2.83 -12.49
CA GLY A 91 19.03 3.11 -13.83
C GLY A 91 17.53 3.46 -13.89
N PRO A 92 16.68 2.60 -14.50
CA PRO A 92 15.30 2.95 -14.83
C PRO A 92 14.41 3.22 -13.61
N LEU A 93 14.69 2.58 -12.47
CA LEU A 93 13.85 2.71 -11.29
C LEU A 93 14.01 4.08 -10.60
N LYS A 94 15.22 4.62 -10.53
CA LYS A 94 15.48 5.98 -10.04
C LYS A 94 14.79 7.03 -10.91
N ALA A 95 14.87 6.87 -12.23
CA ALA A 95 14.19 7.75 -13.18
C ALA A 95 12.66 7.69 -13.02
N LEU A 96 12.09 6.47 -12.90
CA LEU A 96 10.67 6.27 -12.65
C LEU A 96 10.24 6.91 -11.33
N ASN A 97 11.01 6.69 -10.26
CA ASN A 97 10.70 7.24 -8.95
C ASN A 97 10.70 8.77 -8.97
N SER A 98 11.70 9.38 -9.61
CA SER A 98 11.76 10.83 -9.79
C SER A 98 10.57 11.36 -10.59
N LYS A 99 10.21 10.71 -11.71
CA LYS A 99 9.10 11.16 -12.57
C LYS A 99 7.74 11.03 -11.87
N VAL A 100 7.46 9.87 -11.28
CA VAL A 100 6.15 9.53 -10.70
C VAL A 100 6.00 10.15 -9.31
N PHE A 101 6.97 9.88 -8.42
CA PHE A 101 6.90 10.24 -7.00
C PHE A 101 7.73 11.47 -6.63
N GLY A 102 8.45 12.08 -7.57
CA GLY A 102 9.08 13.38 -7.36
C GLY A 102 8.04 14.44 -6.99
N HIS A 103 8.38 15.26 -5.99
CA HIS A 103 7.49 16.30 -5.44
C HIS A 103 6.11 15.77 -5.02
N ILE A 104 6.01 14.52 -4.53
CA ILE A 104 4.74 13.87 -4.16
C ILE A 104 3.88 14.73 -3.24
N SER A 105 4.49 15.48 -2.32
CA SER A 105 3.78 16.39 -1.42
C SER A 105 2.99 17.48 -2.16
N ILE A 106 3.58 18.07 -3.20
CA ILE A 106 2.96 19.12 -4.03
C ILE A 106 1.88 18.50 -4.91
N LYS A 107 2.20 17.38 -5.59
CA LYS A 107 1.27 16.67 -6.46
C LYS A 107 0.00 16.25 -5.71
N ALA A 108 0.15 15.68 -4.51
CA ALA A 108 -0.98 15.27 -3.68
C ALA A 108 -1.84 16.45 -3.20
N THR A 109 -1.23 17.59 -2.84
CA THR A 109 -1.98 18.79 -2.47
C THR A 109 -2.77 19.32 -3.66
N LYS A 110 -2.11 19.47 -4.82
CA LYS A 110 -2.76 19.94 -6.05
C LYS A 110 -3.93 19.05 -6.47
N ALA A 111 -3.73 17.72 -6.51
CA ALA A 111 -4.79 16.79 -6.88
C ALA A 111 -5.97 16.80 -5.88
N LYS A 112 -5.68 17.00 -4.58
CA LYS A 112 -6.71 17.17 -3.55
C LYS A 112 -7.54 18.44 -3.78
N ASP A 113 -6.89 19.56 -4.11
CA ASP A 113 -7.56 20.85 -4.31
C ASP A 113 -8.39 20.89 -5.61
N GLU A 114 -7.89 20.27 -6.67
CA GLU A 114 -8.63 20.06 -7.93
C GLU A 114 -9.89 19.21 -7.70
N TYR A 115 -9.74 18.06 -7.02
CA TYR A 115 -10.89 17.20 -6.67
C TYR A 115 -11.90 17.92 -5.79
N LYS A 116 -11.44 18.72 -4.81
CA LYS A 116 -12.32 19.52 -3.94
C LYS A 116 -13.13 20.56 -4.73
N SER A 117 -12.51 21.19 -5.72
CA SER A 117 -13.19 22.15 -6.60
C SER A 117 -14.26 21.47 -7.46
N LEU A 118 -13.94 20.31 -8.03
CA LEU A 118 -14.91 19.50 -8.81
C LEU A 118 -16.09 19.01 -7.95
N MET A 119 -15.83 18.61 -6.70
CA MET A 119 -16.89 18.22 -5.76
C MET A 119 -17.84 19.37 -5.46
N LYS A 120 -17.33 20.60 -5.34
CA LYS A 120 -18.18 21.78 -5.13
C LYS A 120 -19.10 22.02 -6.33
N LEU A 121 -18.57 21.94 -7.54
CA LEU A 121 -19.36 22.08 -8.77
C LEU A 121 -20.44 21.01 -8.91
N LEU A 122 -20.18 19.76 -8.48
CA LEU A 122 -21.18 18.69 -8.47
C LEU A 122 -22.34 18.98 -7.51
N VAL A 123 -22.04 19.54 -6.34
CA VAL A 123 -23.07 19.91 -5.36
C VAL A 123 -23.96 21.02 -5.92
N ASP A 124 -23.37 21.95 -6.68
CA ASP A 124 -24.09 23.06 -7.29
C ASP A 124 -24.89 22.64 -8.54
N ASP A 125 -24.40 21.70 -9.37
CA ASP A 125 -25.09 21.14 -10.54
C ASP A 125 -24.87 19.61 -10.69
N PRO A 126 -25.79 18.78 -10.19
CA PRO A 126 -25.68 17.33 -10.24
C PRO A 126 -25.79 16.69 -11.64
N SER A 127 -26.33 17.41 -12.63
CA SER A 127 -26.60 16.86 -13.97
C SER A 127 -25.53 17.21 -15.00
N ASN A 128 -24.42 17.81 -14.55
CA ASN A 128 -23.38 18.34 -15.42
C ASN A 128 -22.63 17.22 -16.20
N PRO A 129 -22.71 17.19 -17.55
CA PRO A 129 -22.05 16.17 -18.37
C PRO A 129 -20.51 16.21 -18.32
N SER A 130 -19.92 17.32 -17.88
CA SER A 130 -18.46 17.46 -17.79
C SER A 130 -17.85 16.68 -16.59
N LEU A 131 -18.68 16.07 -15.74
CA LEU A 131 -18.27 15.29 -14.57
C LEU A 131 -17.99 13.80 -14.87
N ILE A 132 -18.06 13.39 -16.14
CA ILE A 132 -17.74 12.01 -16.57
C ILE A 132 -16.32 11.58 -16.15
N ASP A 133 -15.37 12.52 -16.07
CA ASP A 133 -13.98 12.26 -15.65
C ASP A 133 -13.76 12.27 -14.12
N MET A 134 -14.80 12.54 -13.31
CA MET A 134 -14.66 12.70 -11.86
C MET A 134 -14.09 11.44 -11.18
N ASN A 135 -14.49 10.25 -11.61
CA ASN A 135 -14.00 9.01 -11.03
C ASN A 135 -12.49 8.82 -11.27
N SER A 136 -12.01 9.27 -12.43
CA SER A 136 -10.58 9.29 -12.76
C SER A 136 -9.82 10.23 -11.81
N LYS A 137 -10.30 11.47 -11.67
CA LYS A 137 -9.71 12.48 -10.77
C LYS A 137 -9.74 12.07 -9.29
N LYS A 138 -10.82 11.43 -8.85
CA LYS A 138 -10.92 10.84 -7.51
C LYS A 138 -9.85 9.78 -7.29
N THR A 139 -9.70 8.88 -8.25
CA THR A 139 -8.72 7.78 -8.19
C THR A 139 -7.29 8.32 -8.15
N GLU A 140 -6.98 9.31 -8.99
CA GLU A 140 -5.69 10.00 -9.03
C GLU A 140 -5.37 10.70 -7.70
N ALA A 141 -6.30 11.50 -7.17
CA ALA A 141 -6.12 12.20 -5.90
C ALA A 141 -5.93 11.23 -4.73
N THR A 142 -6.72 10.16 -4.67
CA THR A 142 -6.61 9.12 -3.63
C THR A 142 -5.23 8.45 -3.68
N PHE A 143 -4.78 8.05 -4.87
CA PHE A 143 -3.46 7.44 -5.05
C PHE A 143 -2.32 8.35 -4.58
N LEU A 144 -2.33 9.63 -4.97
CA LEU A 144 -1.26 10.57 -4.61
C LEU A 144 -1.25 10.89 -3.11
N ILE A 145 -2.42 11.01 -2.49
CA ILE A 145 -2.55 11.23 -1.04
C ILE A 145 -2.02 10.01 -0.27
N ASP A 146 -2.38 8.80 -0.68
CA ASP A 146 -1.87 7.57 -0.08
C ASP A 146 -0.35 7.44 -0.25
N ALA A 147 0.17 7.72 -1.44
CA ALA A 147 1.60 7.71 -1.69
C ALA A 147 2.35 8.74 -0.82
N LYS A 148 1.83 9.95 -0.67
CA LYS A 148 2.37 10.97 0.25
C LYS A 148 2.36 10.46 1.70
N ARG A 149 1.26 9.85 2.15
CA ARG A 149 1.13 9.30 3.49
C ARG A 149 2.17 8.21 3.74
N SER A 150 2.32 7.24 2.84
CA SER A 150 3.31 6.18 2.96
C SER A 150 4.74 6.73 2.97
N PHE A 151 5.04 7.72 2.14
CA PHE A 151 6.34 8.40 2.16
C PHE A 151 6.63 9.04 3.52
N LEU A 152 5.67 9.79 4.07
CA LEU A 152 5.82 10.45 5.37
C LEU A 152 5.94 9.45 6.52
N GLN A 153 5.17 8.37 6.51
CA GLN A 153 5.25 7.30 7.52
C GLN A 153 6.64 6.66 7.55
N LYS A 154 7.23 6.39 6.38
CA LYS A 154 8.59 5.87 6.28
C LYS A 154 9.62 6.87 6.78
N LYS A 155 9.48 8.15 6.40
CA LYS A 155 10.41 9.21 6.83
C LYS A 155 10.34 9.48 8.34
N ALA A 156 9.15 9.41 8.93
CA ALA A 156 8.91 9.59 10.36
C ALA A 156 9.23 8.33 11.19
N MET A 157 9.72 7.25 10.57
CA MET A 157 9.93 5.94 11.21
C MET A 157 8.71 5.47 12.03
N CYS A 158 7.48 5.76 11.57
CA CYS A 158 6.26 5.43 12.32
C CYS A 158 6.16 3.93 12.67
N ASP A 159 6.60 3.05 11.77
CA ASP A 159 6.61 1.61 12.02
C ASP A 159 7.51 1.26 13.22
N PHE A 160 8.68 1.90 13.32
CA PHE A 160 9.59 1.71 14.46
C PHE A 160 8.99 2.22 15.76
N LEU A 161 8.35 3.40 15.75
CA LEU A 161 7.69 3.94 16.93
C LEU A 161 6.55 3.04 17.39
N VAL A 162 5.74 2.54 16.46
CA VAL A 162 4.63 1.61 16.75
C VAL A 162 5.15 0.26 17.27
N ASP A 163 6.23 -0.27 16.69
CA ASP A 163 6.81 -1.55 17.12
C ASP A 163 7.59 -1.44 18.44
N SER A 164 8.14 -0.25 18.73
CA SER A 164 8.74 0.11 20.02
C SER A 164 7.69 0.20 21.11
N ASP A 165 6.61 0.92 20.85
CA ASP A 165 5.50 1.11 21.78
C ASP A 165 4.81 -0.23 22.13
N LYS A 166 4.79 -1.17 21.18
CA LYS A 166 4.26 -2.53 21.37
C LYS A 166 5.24 -3.51 22.05
N GLY A 167 6.45 -3.09 22.41
CA GLY A 167 7.46 -3.97 23.04
C GLY A 167 7.83 -5.18 22.18
N THR A 168 7.84 -5.02 20.85
CA THR A 168 8.03 -6.17 19.94
C THR A 168 9.44 -6.78 20.05
N LEU A 169 9.55 -8.09 19.74
CA LEU A 169 10.85 -8.76 19.67
C LEU A 169 11.82 -8.06 18.69
N TYR A 170 11.29 -7.47 17.61
CA TYR A 170 12.04 -6.63 16.67
C TYR A 170 12.67 -5.40 17.36
N PHE A 171 11.90 -4.69 18.19
CA PHE A 171 12.44 -3.58 18.99
C PHE A 171 13.56 -4.05 19.93
N HIS A 172 13.35 -5.13 20.69
CA HIS A 172 14.37 -5.65 21.60
C HIS A 172 15.64 -6.14 20.89
N THR A 173 15.50 -6.79 19.73
CA THR A 173 16.66 -7.21 18.92
C THR A 173 17.39 -6.01 18.31
N HIS A 174 16.67 -4.99 17.85
CA HIS A 174 17.27 -3.75 17.34
C HIS A 174 18.00 -2.95 18.42
N VAL A 175 17.41 -2.81 19.62
CA VAL A 175 18.07 -2.18 20.78
C VAL A 175 19.33 -2.94 21.15
N LYS A 176 19.27 -4.28 21.26
CA LYS A 176 20.45 -5.13 21.51
C LYS A 176 21.53 -4.99 20.43
N TYR A 177 21.14 -4.86 19.16
CA TYR A 177 22.05 -4.63 18.06
C TYR A 177 22.75 -3.26 18.16
N LYS A 178 22.04 -2.22 18.61
CA LYS A 178 22.62 -0.88 18.82
C LYS A 178 23.46 -0.78 20.09
N THR A 179 23.09 -1.46 21.17
CA THR A 179 23.87 -1.48 22.42
C THR A 179 25.12 -2.35 22.33
N SER A 180 25.11 -3.43 21.53
CA SER A 180 26.30 -4.26 21.29
C SER A 180 27.32 -3.64 20.32
N LYS A 181 26.92 -2.64 19.53
CA LYS A 181 27.78 -1.88 18.60
C LYS A 181 27.81 -0.39 18.96
N ALA A 182 28.02 -0.07 20.23
CA ALA A 182 28.05 1.31 20.71
C ALA A 182 28.98 2.20 19.84
N ILE A 183 28.38 3.07 19.03
CA ILE A 183 29.00 4.28 18.50
C ILE A 183 28.58 5.40 19.46
N PRO A 184 29.52 6.18 20.02
CA PRO A 184 29.22 7.26 20.96
C PRO A 184 28.63 8.44 20.17
N PHE A 185 27.31 8.54 20.06
CA PHE A 185 26.64 9.66 19.39
C PHE A 185 25.51 10.29 20.20
N TRP A 186 25.19 9.74 21.39
CA TRP A 186 24.09 10.24 22.23
C TRP A 186 24.52 11.21 23.34
N SER A 187 25.82 11.47 23.51
CA SER A 187 26.30 12.46 24.50
C SER A 187 26.17 13.91 24.03
N GLU A 188 26.07 14.17 22.73
CA GLU A 188 26.14 15.54 22.18
C GLU A 188 24.77 16.24 22.04
N VAL A 189 23.66 15.50 22.18
CA VAL A 189 22.29 16.05 22.01
C VAL A 189 21.66 16.47 23.35
N MET A 190 22.24 16.07 24.49
CA MET A 190 21.71 16.44 25.82
C MET A 190 22.29 17.76 26.37
N ASP A 191 23.38 18.28 25.83
CA ASP A 191 23.99 19.54 26.27
C ASP A 191 23.30 20.80 25.70
N TYR A 192 22.30 20.64 24.84
CA TYR A 192 21.52 21.75 24.27
C TYR A 192 20.19 22.04 25.01
N LEU A 193 19.96 21.40 26.16
CA LEU A 193 18.75 21.60 26.98
C LEU A 193 19.07 21.87 28.48
N GLN A 194 20.12 22.65 28.75
CA GLN A 194 20.32 23.42 29.98
C GLN A 194 20.76 24.84 29.64
#